data_AF-A0A2D8XEW6-F1
#
_entry.id   AF-A0A2D8XEW6-F1
#
_cell.length_a   1.000
_cell.length_b   1.000
_cell.length_c   1.000
_cell.angle_alpha   90.00
_cell.angle_beta   90.00
_cell.angle_gamma   90.00
#
_symmetry.space_group_name_H-M   'P 1'
#
loop_
_entity.id
_entity.type
_entity.pdbx_description
1 polymer ?
#
loop_
_entity_poly.entity_id
_entity_poly.type
_entity_poly.pdbx_seq_one_letter_code
_entity_poly.pdbx_strand_id
1 'polypeptide(L)'
;MPVLFPDNLKHNNANRPILDIGNNQVKGMGIFASVADRNALDSTIQTDGFLALTNDGGAYRAYVFTGSTWNQDDNWTEVGGDALPSGSNFSVLVRDGSNAVAFDTTPRVSSVDVFNSVGGTSPDIVFTRTSSDSGVAQATTDGQSLGSLTFKGHNNANTSTAAGAIKFTQVGAASTNVSSKFELSVGTSSGAGVAVTVNEEKVLSLSQQNTPPTVVVGGLYVDSGNVYFGIT
;
A
#
# COMPACT_ATOMS: atom_id res chain seq x y z
N MET A 1 -39.23 45.62 6.60
CA MET A 1 -39.72 45.27 5.25
C MET A 1 -38.66 44.39 4.60
N PRO A 2 -39.01 43.19 4.11
CA PRO A 2 -38.10 42.41 3.30
C PRO A 2 -37.84 43.18 1.99
N VAL A 3 -36.57 43.33 1.62
CA VAL A 3 -36.19 43.93 0.35
C VAL A 3 -36.19 42.81 -0.69
N LEU A 4 -37.14 42.86 -1.61
CA LEU A 4 -37.19 41.99 -2.79
C LEU A 4 -36.56 42.75 -3.95
N PHE A 5 -35.47 42.22 -4.51
CA PHE A 5 -34.83 42.80 -5.69
C PHE A 5 -35.44 42.18 -6.96
N PRO A 6 -36.10 42.99 -7.81
CA PRO A 6 -36.84 42.49 -8.97
C PRO A 6 -35.97 42.22 -10.21
N ASP A 7 -34.67 42.48 -10.18
CA ASP A 7 -33.76 42.37 -11.33
C ASP A 7 -32.27 42.37 -10.88
N ASN A 8 -31.34 42.32 -11.85
CA ASN A 8 -29.89 42.35 -11.71
C ASN A 8 -29.38 43.38 -10.69
N LEU A 9 -28.64 42.90 -9.70
CA LEU A 9 -27.91 43.72 -8.73
C LEU A 9 -26.79 44.50 -9.45
N LYS A 10 -26.71 45.82 -9.23
CA LYS A 10 -25.67 46.70 -9.81
C LYS A 10 -24.98 47.50 -8.70
N HIS A 11 -23.66 47.71 -8.83
CA HIS A 11 -22.87 48.48 -7.89
C HIS A 11 -23.02 49.98 -8.20
N ASN A 12 -23.07 50.82 -7.17
CA ASN A 12 -23.32 52.26 -7.30
C ASN A 12 -22.16 53.04 -7.95
N ASN A 13 -20.96 52.47 -7.93
CA ASN A 13 -19.79 52.92 -8.67
C ASN A 13 -19.61 52.01 -9.89
N ALA A 14 -19.73 52.57 -11.09
CA ALA A 14 -19.58 51.85 -12.35
C ALA A 14 -18.19 51.21 -12.55
N ASN A 15 -17.19 51.63 -11.75
CA ASN A 15 -15.81 51.14 -11.83
C ASN A 15 -15.48 50.10 -10.74
N ARG A 16 -16.46 49.55 -10.03
CA ARG A 16 -16.25 48.54 -8.98
C ARG A 16 -17.18 47.34 -9.19
N PRO A 17 -16.68 46.11 -8.99
CA PRO A 17 -17.48 44.91 -9.17
C PRO A 17 -18.57 44.81 -8.08
N ILE A 18 -19.72 44.23 -8.43
CA ILE A 18 -20.83 43.94 -7.48
C ILE A 18 -20.44 42.78 -6.54
N LEU A 19 -19.57 41.90 -7.03
CA LEU A 19 -19.01 40.74 -6.32
C LEU A 19 -17.50 40.71 -6.61
N ASP A 20 -16.67 40.93 -5.60
CA ASP A 20 -15.21 40.98 -5.74
C ASP A 20 -14.58 39.59 -5.63
N ILE A 21 -14.32 39.04 -6.83
CA ILE A 21 -13.49 37.90 -7.24
C ILE A 21 -12.06 37.70 -6.70
N GLY A 22 -11.42 38.83 -6.38
CA GLY A 22 -10.04 39.09 -6.80
C GLY A 22 -8.94 38.38 -6.01
N ASN A 23 -9.30 37.67 -4.95
CA ASN A 23 -8.38 36.98 -4.04
C ASN A 23 -8.40 35.45 -4.24
N ASN A 24 -8.26 34.96 -5.47
CA ASN A 24 -8.37 33.55 -5.89
C ASN A 24 -9.80 32.96 -5.82
N GLN A 25 -10.82 33.70 -6.24
CA GLN A 25 -12.17 33.13 -6.35
C GLN A 25 -12.49 32.71 -7.79
N VAL A 26 -13.40 31.74 -7.87
CA VAL A 26 -13.93 31.07 -9.06
C VAL A 26 -14.33 32.09 -10.14
N LYS A 27 -13.82 31.95 -11.38
CA LYS A 27 -14.03 32.93 -12.48
C LYS A 27 -15.47 33.00 -13.01
N GLY A 28 -16.33 32.07 -12.61
CA GLY A 28 -17.77 32.08 -12.86
C GLY A 28 -18.47 30.95 -12.09
N MET A 29 -19.74 31.11 -11.76
CA MET A 29 -20.51 30.08 -11.04
C MET A 29 -21.88 29.88 -11.69
N GLY A 30 -22.29 28.62 -11.81
CA GLY A 30 -23.59 28.25 -12.38
C GLY A 30 -24.21 27.05 -11.69
N ILE A 31 -25.54 27.02 -11.61
CA ILE A 31 -26.32 25.87 -11.15
C ILE A 31 -27.14 25.38 -12.35
N PHE A 32 -26.99 24.11 -12.72
CA PHE A 32 -27.56 23.53 -13.94
C PHE A 32 -28.44 22.34 -13.62
N ALA A 33 -29.62 22.30 -14.23
CA ALA A 33 -30.58 21.22 -14.06
C ALA A 33 -30.16 19.92 -14.77
N SER A 34 -29.18 19.99 -15.67
CA SER A 34 -28.57 18.85 -16.35
C SER A 34 -27.19 19.20 -16.92
N VAL A 35 -26.42 18.17 -17.29
CA VAL A 35 -25.17 18.32 -18.07
C VAL A 35 -25.42 19.01 -19.41
N ALA A 36 -26.58 18.77 -20.04
CA ALA A 36 -26.94 19.43 -21.29
C ALA A 36 -27.11 20.95 -21.12
N ASP A 37 -27.73 21.38 -20.01
CA ASP A 37 -27.91 22.81 -19.71
C ASP A 37 -26.58 23.50 -19.40
N ARG A 38 -25.66 22.81 -18.71
CA ARG A 38 -24.27 23.27 -18.51
C ARG A 38 -23.56 23.45 -19.85
N ASN A 39 -23.67 22.48 -20.75
CA ASN A 39 -23.01 22.49 -22.06
C ASN A 39 -23.63 23.50 -23.04
N ALA A 40 -24.90 23.89 -22.83
CA ALA A 40 -25.59 24.93 -23.59
C ALA A 40 -25.29 26.36 -23.12
N LEU A 41 -24.46 26.52 -22.07
CA LEU A 41 -24.04 27.83 -21.59
C LEU A 41 -23.38 28.63 -22.72
N ASP A 42 -23.70 29.91 -22.85
CA ASP A 42 -23.14 30.77 -23.90
C ASP A 42 -21.61 30.78 -23.86
N SER A 43 -20.97 30.58 -25.03
CA SER A 43 -19.50 30.54 -25.16
C SER A 43 -18.77 31.78 -24.62
N THR A 44 -19.46 32.93 -24.52
CA THR A 44 -18.89 34.19 -24.01
C THR A 44 -18.70 34.21 -22.50
N ILE A 45 -19.33 33.29 -21.77
CA ILE A 45 -19.25 33.16 -20.31
C ILE A 45 -18.56 31.86 -19.85
N GLN A 46 -18.24 30.97 -20.79
CA GLN A 46 -17.42 29.78 -20.53
C GLN A 46 -15.97 30.20 -20.24
N THR A 47 -15.42 29.78 -19.10
CA THR A 47 -14.07 30.19 -18.68
C THR A 47 -13.40 29.19 -17.75
N ASP A 48 -12.08 29.05 -17.87
CA ASP A 48 -11.28 28.19 -16.99
C ASP A 48 -11.44 28.59 -15.52
N GLY A 49 -11.69 27.61 -14.66
CA GLY A 49 -11.97 27.82 -13.25
C GLY A 49 -13.43 28.17 -12.94
N PHE A 50 -14.37 27.89 -13.85
CA PHE A 50 -15.81 28.00 -13.59
C PHE A 50 -16.30 26.89 -12.66
N LEU A 51 -17.05 27.22 -11.61
CA LEU A 51 -17.68 26.28 -10.69
C LEU A 51 -19.12 25.99 -11.13
N ALA A 52 -19.38 24.75 -11.53
CA ALA A 52 -20.70 24.29 -11.92
C ALA A 52 -21.27 23.34 -10.87
N LEU A 53 -22.44 23.66 -10.32
CA LEU A 53 -23.26 22.70 -9.58
C LEU A 53 -24.26 22.09 -10.56
N THR A 54 -24.01 20.87 -11.01
CA THR A 54 -24.75 20.24 -12.10
C THR A 54 -25.47 19.01 -11.59
N ASN A 55 -26.75 18.85 -11.94
CA ASN A 55 -27.43 17.58 -11.73
C ASN A 55 -26.92 16.58 -12.78
N ASP A 56 -26.16 15.60 -12.31
CA ASP A 56 -25.58 14.53 -13.11
C ASP A 56 -26.08 13.19 -12.57
N GLY A 57 -26.89 12.49 -13.37
CA GLY A 57 -27.46 11.20 -13.00
C GLY A 57 -28.45 11.23 -11.83
N GLY A 58 -29.07 12.37 -11.52
CA GLY A 58 -30.10 12.50 -10.47
C GLY A 58 -29.60 13.07 -9.14
N ALA A 59 -28.33 13.47 -9.06
CA ALA A 59 -27.76 14.16 -7.90
C ALA A 59 -26.98 15.40 -8.33
N TYR A 60 -27.05 16.48 -7.53
CA TYR A 60 -26.22 17.66 -7.76
C TYR A 60 -24.78 17.41 -7.31
N ARG A 61 -23.85 17.56 -8.25
CA ARG A 61 -22.41 17.45 -8.03
C ARG A 61 -21.73 18.75 -8.41
N ALA A 62 -20.66 19.09 -7.70
CA ALA A 62 -19.89 20.30 -7.95
C ALA A 62 -18.69 19.96 -8.84
N TYR A 63 -18.46 20.73 -9.89
CA TYR A 63 -17.35 20.57 -10.81
C TYR A 63 -16.63 21.88 -11.04
N VAL A 64 -15.32 21.82 -11.23
CA VAL A 64 -14.51 22.94 -11.71
C VAL A 64 -14.07 22.66 -13.13
N PHE A 65 -14.33 23.59 -14.04
CA PHE A 65 -13.81 23.52 -15.40
C PHE A 65 -12.30 23.79 -15.40
N THR A 66 -11.50 22.85 -15.89
CA THR A 66 -10.03 22.90 -15.85
C THR A 66 -9.39 23.28 -17.20
N GLY A 67 -10.19 23.41 -18.26
CA GLY A 67 -9.81 24.10 -19.49
C GLY A 67 -10.04 23.32 -20.79
N SER A 68 -9.43 23.77 -21.88
CA SER A 68 -9.53 23.19 -23.23
C SER A 68 -10.91 23.31 -23.90
N THR A 69 -11.84 22.39 -23.64
CA THR A 69 -13.13 22.30 -24.36
C THR A 69 -14.28 22.14 -23.39
N TRP A 70 -15.19 23.11 -23.34
CA TRP A 70 -16.29 23.18 -22.37
C TRP A 70 -17.20 21.96 -22.32
N ASN A 71 -17.51 21.38 -23.49
CA ASN A 71 -18.46 20.27 -23.61
C ASN A 71 -17.82 18.89 -23.45
N GLN A 72 -16.53 18.81 -23.08
CA GLN A 72 -15.84 17.54 -22.86
C GLN A 72 -15.76 17.25 -21.36
N ASP A 73 -16.23 16.08 -20.94
CA ASP A 73 -16.31 15.73 -19.52
C ASP A 73 -14.93 15.60 -18.85
N ASP A 74 -13.90 15.19 -19.59
CA ASP A 74 -12.51 15.11 -19.10
C ASP A 74 -11.92 16.46 -18.66
N ASN A 75 -12.53 17.57 -19.09
CA ASN A 75 -12.14 18.92 -18.71
C ASN A 75 -12.89 19.46 -17.48
N TRP A 76 -13.68 18.61 -16.82
CA TRP A 76 -14.38 18.93 -15.59
C TRP A 76 -13.85 18.07 -14.45
N THR A 77 -13.34 18.71 -13.41
CA THR A 77 -12.91 18.01 -12.19
C THR A 77 -13.99 18.11 -11.13
N GLU A 78 -14.53 16.97 -10.68
CA GLU A 78 -15.51 16.94 -9.59
C GLU A 78 -14.84 17.37 -8.26
N VAL A 79 -15.46 18.32 -7.57
CA VAL A 79 -15.03 18.80 -6.26
C VAL A 79 -15.55 17.83 -5.19
N GLY A 80 -14.65 17.05 -4.61
CA GLY A 80 -15.00 16.07 -3.58
C GLY A 80 -15.58 14.75 -4.12
N GLY A 81 -15.58 14.55 -5.44
CA GLY A 81 -15.72 13.22 -6.04
C GLY A 81 -14.49 12.36 -5.75
N ASP A 82 -14.44 11.15 -6.33
CA ASP A 82 -13.34 10.16 -6.20
C ASP A 82 -11.97 10.65 -6.75
N ALA A 83 -11.75 11.96 -6.84
CA ALA A 83 -10.47 12.62 -7.07
C ALA A 83 -9.52 12.49 -5.86
N LEU A 84 -9.97 11.97 -4.71
CA LEU A 84 -9.07 11.26 -3.82
C LEU A 84 -8.81 9.90 -4.45
N PRO A 85 -7.56 9.54 -4.80
CA PRO A 85 -7.25 8.26 -5.44
C PRO A 85 -7.98 7.15 -4.69
N SER A 86 -9.01 6.58 -5.32
CA SER A 86 -9.69 5.41 -4.81
C SER A 86 -8.66 4.31 -4.91
N GLY A 87 -8.02 4.08 -3.78
CA GLY A 87 -6.90 3.20 -3.74
C GLY A 87 -7.37 1.79 -4.15
N SER A 88 -6.64 1.16 -5.07
CA SER A 88 -6.92 -0.20 -5.51
C SER A 88 -6.91 -1.14 -4.29
N ASN A 89 -7.59 -2.29 -4.35
CA ASN A 89 -7.34 -3.36 -3.39
C ASN A 89 -5.80 -3.51 -3.23
N PHE A 90 -5.28 -3.35 -2.00
CA PHE A 90 -3.86 -3.17 -1.60
C PHE A 90 -3.30 -1.74 -1.42
N SER A 91 -4.08 -0.68 -1.61
CA SER A 91 -3.65 0.67 -1.29
C SER A 91 -3.81 0.96 0.21
N VAL A 92 -2.73 1.34 0.88
CA VAL A 92 -2.84 2.08 2.14
C VAL A 92 -3.19 3.52 1.76
N LEU A 93 -4.34 4.03 2.20
CA LEU A 93 -4.65 5.46 2.06
C LEU A 93 -3.56 6.26 2.80
N VAL A 94 -2.67 6.93 2.07
CA VAL A 94 -1.83 7.99 2.63
C VAL A 94 -2.59 9.30 2.45
N ARG A 95 -3.19 9.78 3.53
CA ARG A 95 -3.67 11.16 3.60
C ARG A 95 -2.44 12.07 3.76
N ASP A 96 -2.15 12.85 2.74
CA ASP A 96 -1.37 14.08 2.87
C ASP A 96 -2.33 15.22 3.23
N GLY A 97 -1.98 15.99 4.26
CA GLY A 97 -2.76 17.09 4.80
C GLY A 97 -2.52 17.24 6.30
N SER A 98 -2.30 18.47 6.73
CA SER A 98 -1.73 18.94 8.02
C SER A 98 -2.45 18.56 9.33
N ASN A 99 -3.21 17.47 9.36
CA ASN A 99 -3.67 16.79 10.57
C ASN A 99 -3.06 15.38 10.66
N ALA A 100 -1.76 15.26 10.37
CA ALA A 100 -0.97 14.12 10.80
C ALA A 100 -0.94 14.11 12.33
N VAL A 101 -1.88 13.37 12.93
CA VAL A 101 -1.65 12.80 14.25
C VAL A 101 -0.40 11.97 14.04
N ALA A 102 0.72 12.43 14.62
CA ALA A 102 1.99 11.76 14.52
C ALA A 102 1.76 10.27 14.76
N PHE A 103 1.94 9.45 13.73
CA PHE A 103 2.38 8.10 14.00
C PHE A 103 3.71 8.33 14.68
N ASP A 104 3.72 8.09 16.00
CA ASP A 104 4.93 7.82 16.75
C ASP A 104 5.93 7.16 15.80
N THR A 105 7.12 7.75 15.69
CA THR A 105 8.23 7.24 14.88
C THR A 105 8.64 5.80 15.24
N THR A 106 7.92 5.13 16.14
CA THR A 106 8.08 3.76 16.59
C THR A 106 6.77 3.11 17.06
N PRO A 107 6.01 2.50 16.15
CA PRO A 107 5.71 1.06 16.31
C PRO A 107 6.22 0.29 15.08
N ARG A 108 7.03 -0.79 15.13
CA ARG A 108 6.98 -2.05 15.91
C ARG A 108 5.65 -2.80 15.72
N VAL A 109 5.53 -3.46 14.55
CA VAL A 109 4.46 -4.35 14.01
C VAL A 109 3.02 -3.87 14.22
N SER A 110 2.38 -3.36 13.17
CA SER A 110 1.02 -2.77 13.23
C SER A 110 -0.12 -3.80 13.24
N SER A 111 0.07 -4.97 12.62
CA SER A 111 -0.75 -6.18 12.77
C SER A 111 -0.04 -7.35 12.09
N VAL A 112 -0.36 -8.58 12.49
CA VAL A 112 -0.11 -9.80 11.69
C VAL A 112 -1.49 -10.42 11.50
N ASP A 113 -2.02 -10.32 10.30
CA ASP A 113 -3.33 -10.89 10.02
C ASP A 113 -3.20 -12.40 9.81
N VAL A 114 -3.79 -13.17 10.73
CA VAL A 114 -3.85 -14.63 10.69
C VAL A 114 -5.28 -15.00 10.34
N PHE A 115 -5.49 -15.40 9.10
CA PHE A 115 -6.81 -15.78 8.63
C PHE A 115 -6.98 -17.29 8.69
N ASN A 116 -8.22 -17.72 8.89
CA ASN A 116 -8.56 -19.10 8.57
C ASN A 116 -8.63 -19.19 7.04
N SER A 117 -7.82 -20.05 6.44
CA SER A 117 -7.94 -20.36 5.02
C SER A 117 -9.36 -20.88 4.75
N VAL A 118 -9.94 -20.60 3.58
CA VAL A 118 -11.31 -21.08 3.29
C VAL A 118 -11.30 -22.60 3.31
N GLY A 119 -11.84 -23.21 4.38
CA GLY A 119 -11.81 -24.65 4.64
C GLY A 119 -10.83 -25.12 5.72
N GLY A 120 -10.03 -24.23 6.32
CA GLY A 120 -9.20 -24.53 7.49
C GLY A 120 -10.01 -24.57 8.79
N THR A 121 -9.48 -25.25 9.80
CA THR A 121 -10.01 -25.22 11.18
C THR A 121 -9.07 -24.49 12.14
N SER A 122 -7.94 -23.98 11.65
CA SER A 122 -6.88 -23.36 12.44
C SER A 122 -6.40 -22.07 11.79
N PRO A 123 -5.99 -21.07 12.59
CA PRO A 123 -5.46 -19.81 12.07
C PRO A 123 -4.06 -20.04 11.47
N ASP A 124 -3.87 -19.67 10.21
CA ASP A 124 -2.63 -19.85 9.46
C ASP A 124 -2.00 -18.52 9.04
N ILE A 125 -0.66 -18.49 8.99
CA ILE A 125 0.09 -17.42 8.32
C ILE A 125 0.44 -17.93 6.91
N VAL A 126 -0.23 -17.40 5.90
CA VAL A 126 -0.08 -17.84 4.51
C VAL A 126 0.82 -16.88 3.74
N PHE A 127 1.95 -17.38 3.23
CA PHE A 127 2.77 -16.66 2.27
C PHE A 127 2.37 -17.07 0.83
N THR A 128 1.70 -16.19 0.09
CA THR A 128 1.39 -16.42 -1.32
C THR A 128 2.35 -15.62 -2.18
N ARG A 129 3.13 -16.32 -3.00
CA ARG A 129 4.02 -15.70 -3.98
C ARG A 129 3.60 -16.06 -5.40
N THR A 130 3.64 -15.07 -6.27
CA THR A 130 3.60 -15.24 -7.73
C THR A 130 4.95 -14.79 -8.30
N SER A 131 5.30 -15.24 -9.50
CA SER A 131 6.55 -14.81 -10.16
C SER A 131 6.46 -13.48 -10.91
N SER A 132 5.29 -12.82 -10.94
CA SER A 132 5.11 -11.54 -11.64
C SER A 132 4.48 -10.45 -10.77
N ASP A 133 5.04 -9.24 -10.90
CA ASP A 133 4.54 -8.03 -10.23
C ASP A 133 3.31 -7.41 -10.92
N SER A 134 2.77 -8.05 -11.96
CA SER A 134 1.70 -7.53 -12.81
C SER A 134 0.28 -7.80 -12.30
N GLY A 135 0.12 -8.31 -11.07
CA GLY A 135 -1.19 -8.66 -10.50
C GLY A 135 -1.83 -9.93 -11.08
N VAL A 136 -1.20 -10.57 -12.08
CA VAL A 136 -1.60 -11.88 -12.60
C VAL A 136 -0.81 -12.97 -11.88
N ALA A 137 -1.46 -14.04 -11.44
CA ALA A 137 -0.76 -15.15 -10.80
C ALA A 137 0.06 -15.95 -11.81
N GLN A 138 1.37 -16.02 -11.60
CA GLN A 138 2.30 -16.86 -12.37
C GLN A 138 3.03 -17.84 -11.46
N ALA A 139 3.37 -19.00 -12.01
CA ALA A 139 4.05 -20.09 -11.31
C ALA A 139 5.41 -19.65 -10.76
N THR A 140 5.73 -20.05 -9.52
CA THR A 140 7.03 -19.77 -8.90
C THR A 140 8.15 -20.58 -9.57
N THR A 141 9.36 -20.01 -9.61
CA THR A 141 10.53 -20.66 -10.21
C THR A 141 11.41 -21.30 -9.16
N ASP A 142 12.24 -22.26 -9.57
CA ASP A 142 13.23 -22.87 -8.67
C ASP A 142 14.11 -21.81 -7.99
N GLY A 143 14.42 -22.02 -6.71
CA GLY A 143 15.22 -21.10 -5.89
C GLY A 143 14.50 -19.83 -5.44
N GLN A 144 13.24 -19.61 -5.84
CA GLN A 144 12.49 -18.41 -5.48
C GLN A 144 12.03 -18.46 -4.01
N SER A 145 12.20 -17.35 -3.28
CA SER A 145 11.75 -17.25 -1.88
C SER A 145 10.23 -17.16 -1.81
N LEU A 146 9.57 -18.17 -1.23
CA LEU A 146 8.11 -18.22 -1.05
C LEU A 146 7.65 -17.36 0.13
N GLY A 147 8.47 -17.30 1.19
CA GLY A 147 8.19 -16.51 2.37
C GLY A 147 9.39 -16.51 3.32
N SER A 148 9.46 -15.50 4.19
CA SER A 148 10.49 -15.47 5.23
C SER A 148 10.02 -14.71 6.46
N LEU A 149 10.39 -15.21 7.63
CA LEU A 149 10.36 -14.48 8.89
C LEU A 149 11.79 -14.07 9.23
N THR A 150 12.08 -12.76 9.25
CA THR A 150 13.43 -12.26 9.51
C THR A 150 13.53 -11.70 10.93
N PHE A 151 14.60 -12.05 11.63
CA PHE A 151 14.95 -11.52 12.94
C PHE A 151 16.08 -10.51 12.80
N LYS A 152 15.92 -9.33 13.38
CA LYS A 152 16.97 -8.29 13.43
C LYS A 152 17.23 -7.91 14.88
N GLY A 153 18.50 -7.72 15.22
CA GLY A 153 18.94 -7.12 16.48
C GLY A 153 19.50 -5.71 16.23
N HIS A 154 19.64 -4.92 17.29
CA HIS A 154 20.48 -3.72 17.25
C HIS A 154 21.78 -4.02 17.98
N ASN A 155 22.91 -3.61 17.42
CA ASN A 155 24.18 -3.67 18.11
C ASN A 155 24.39 -2.42 18.98
N ASN A 156 25.51 -2.37 19.72
CA ASN A 156 25.86 -1.25 20.61
C ASN A 156 26.07 0.09 19.86
N ALA A 157 26.20 0.05 18.53
CA ALA A 157 26.24 1.24 17.68
C ALA A 157 24.83 1.66 17.18
N ASN A 158 23.76 1.07 17.73
CA ASN A 158 22.36 1.23 17.33
C ASN A 158 22.07 0.85 15.86
N THR A 159 23.01 0.22 15.16
CA THR A 159 22.78 -0.26 13.79
C THR A 159 21.99 -1.57 13.82
N SER A 160 20.95 -1.65 12.99
CA SER A 160 20.15 -2.87 12.84
C SER A 160 20.95 -3.91 12.06
N THR A 161 21.12 -5.10 12.62
CA THR A 161 21.87 -6.22 12.02
C THR A 161 20.99 -7.46 11.96
N ALA A 162 21.16 -8.27 10.92
CA ALA A 162 20.46 -9.55 10.79
C ALA A 162 20.86 -10.48 11.95
N ALA A 163 19.87 -10.91 12.73
CA ALA A 163 20.02 -11.84 13.84
C ALA A 163 19.60 -13.28 13.47
N GLY A 164 18.98 -13.47 12.30
CA GLY A 164 18.57 -14.76 11.78
C GLY A 164 17.36 -14.65 10.86
N ALA A 165 16.93 -15.77 10.30
CA ALA A 165 15.70 -15.84 9.53
C ALA A 165 15.17 -17.28 9.46
N ILE A 166 13.87 -17.42 9.30
CA ILE A 166 13.24 -18.63 8.77
C ILE A 166 12.87 -18.33 7.33
N LYS A 167 13.27 -19.17 6.38
CA LYS A 167 13.01 -18.99 4.96
C LYS A 167 12.39 -20.25 4.36
N PHE A 168 11.40 -20.04 3.51
CA PHE A 168 10.82 -21.05 2.65
C PHE A 168 11.20 -20.73 1.21
N THR A 169 11.82 -21.68 0.53
CA THR A 169 12.30 -21.50 -0.85
C THR A 169 11.70 -22.58 -1.73
N GLN A 170 11.20 -22.19 -2.90
CA GLN A 170 10.74 -23.10 -3.94
C GLN A 170 11.87 -24.04 -4.36
N VAL A 171 11.57 -25.33 -4.49
CA VAL A 171 12.48 -26.31 -5.09
C VAL A 171 11.86 -26.91 -6.34
N GLY A 172 12.59 -26.80 -7.45
CA GLY A 172 12.09 -27.10 -8.79
C GLY A 172 11.12 -26.02 -9.29
N ALA A 173 10.97 -25.91 -10.62
CA ALA A 173 9.96 -25.03 -11.20
C ALA A 173 8.55 -25.53 -10.83
N ALA A 174 7.67 -24.62 -10.38
CA ALA A 174 6.30 -24.98 -10.06
C ALA A 174 5.57 -25.42 -11.34
N SER A 175 5.09 -26.66 -11.34
CA SER A 175 4.22 -27.21 -12.38
C SER A 175 2.82 -27.43 -11.80
N THR A 176 2.48 -28.67 -11.45
CA THR A 176 1.23 -29.01 -10.75
C THR A 176 1.41 -29.08 -9.23
N ASN A 177 2.64 -29.25 -8.76
CA ASN A 177 2.99 -29.30 -7.35
C ASN A 177 4.01 -28.21 -6.99
N VAL A 178 3.92 -27.72 -5.76
CA VAL A 178 4.86 -26.78 -5.16
C VAL A 178 5.63 -27.54 -4.09
N SER A 179 6.93 -27.76 -4.32
CA SER A 179 7.84 -28.27 -3.31
C SER A 179 8.63 -27.12 -2.72
N SER A 180 8.93 -27.20 -1.42
CA SER A 180 9.71 -26.18 -0.74
C SER A 180 10.76 -26.80 0.17
N LYS A 181 11.87 -26.08 0.33
CA LYS A 181 12.82 -26.28 1.42
C LYS A 181 12.58 -25.25 2.52
N PHE A 182 12.82 -25.68 3.74
CA PHE A 182 12.81 -24.87 4.95
C PHE A 182 14.25 -24.63 5.41
N GLU A 183 14.60 -23.38 5.69
CA GLU A 183 15.92 -22.99 6.19
C GLU A 183 15.77 -22.11 7.44
N LEU A 184 16.38 -22.52 8.54
CA LEU A 184 16.58 -21.69 9.72
C LEU A 184 18.02 -21.17 9.71
N SER A 185 18.17 -19.86 9.71
CA SER A 185 19.43 -19.14 9.85
C SER A 185 19.51 -18.42 11.18
N VAL A 186 20.68 -18.44 11.80
CA VAL A 186 20.97 -17.77 13.07
C VAL A 186 22.08 -16.73 12.88
N GLY A 187 22.06 -15.70 13.71
CA GLY A 187 23.09 -14.66 13.71
C GLY A 187 24.42 -15.23 14.18
N THR A 188 25.49 -14.89 13.46
CA THR A 188 26.88 -15.20 13.79
C THR A 188 27.69 -13.89 13.79
N SER A 189 28.94 -13.95 14.24
CA SER A 189 29.86 -12.81 14.19
C SER A 189 30.14 -12.30 12.76
N SER A 190 29.92 -13.14 11.74
CA SER A 190 30.04 -12.80 10.32
C SER A 190 28.70 -12.52 9.62
N GLY A 191 27.59 -12.43 10.35
CA GLY A 191 26.23 -12.26 9.79
C GLY A 191 25.34 -13.49 9.98
N ALA A 192 24.19 -13.56 9.32
CA ALA A 192 23.30 -14.72 9.45
C ALA A 192 23.87 -15.93 8.68
N GLY A 193 23.98 -17.08 9.34
CA GLY A 193 24.37 -18.35 8.72
C GLY A 193 23.26 -19.39 8.88
N VAL A 194 23.09 -20.27 7.89
CA VAL A 194 22.14 -21.40 7.98
C VAL A 194 22.59 -22.29 9.13
N ALA A 195 21.67 -22.65 10.02
CA ALA A 195 21.88 -23.60 11.11
C ALA A 195 21.21 -24.95 10.81
N VAL A 196 20.02 -24.91 10.20
CA VAL A 196 19.21 -26.09 9.92
C VAL A 196 18.53 -25.93 8.56
N THR A 197 18.50 -27.02 7.80
CA THR A 197 17.70 -27.13 6.57
C THR A 197 16.88 -28.40 6.59
N VAL A 198 15.63 -28.33 6.14
CA VAL A 198 14.85 -29.49 5.71
C VAL A 198 14.52 -29.31 4.24
N ASN A 199 14.96 -30.24 3.40
CA ASN A 199 14.73 -30.18 1.97
C ASN A 199 13.44 -30.92 1.56
N GLU A 200 13.12 -30.85 0.27
CA GLU A 200 11.97 -31.51 -0.36
C GLU A 200 12.05 -33.04 -0.30
N GLU A 201 13.25 -33.61 -0.10
CA GLU A 201 13.48 -35.04 0.10
C GLU A 201 13.32 -35.48 1.57
N LYS A 202 12.88 -34.57 2.46
CA LYS A 202 12.70 -34.81 3.90
C LYS A 202 14.01 -35.08 4.64
N VAL A 203 15.12 -34.59 4.10
CA VAL A 203 16.44 -34.67 4.73
C VAL A 203 16.66 -33.47 5.64
N LEU A 204 16.95 -33.73 6.91
CA LEU A 204 17.41 -32.74 7.87
C LEU A 204 18.93 -32.58 7.74
N SER A 205 19.38 -31.36 7.49
CA SER A 205 20.79 -30.99 7.50
C SER A 205 21.07 -30.05 8.66
N LEU A 206 22.15 -30.32 9.38
CA LEU A 206 22.66 -29.50 10.48
C LEU A 206 24.01 -28.91 10.06
N SER A 207 24.25 -27.65 10.40
CA SER A 207 25.52 -27.01 10.08
C SER A 207 26.67 -27.58 10.92
N GLN A 208 27.72 -28.03 10.23
CA GLN A 208 28.94 -28.51 10.84
C GLN A 208 29.68 -27.36 11.51
N GLN A 209 30.11 -27.59 12.75
CA GLN A 209 30.96 -26.68 13.50
C GLN A 209 32.43 -26.95 13.14
N ASN A 210 33.21 -25.88 13.00
CA ASN A 210 34.66 -25.96 12.81
C ASN A 210 35.42 -25.94 14.15
N THR A 211 34.70 -25.68 15.23
CA THR A 211 35.23 -25.67 16.60
C THR A 211 34.14 -26.19 17.51
N PRO A 212 34.45 -27.13 18.43
CA PRO A 212 33.45 -27.65 19.37
C PRO A 212 32.75 -26.50 20.11
N PRO A 213 31.41 -26.42 20.04
CA PRO A 213 30.66 -25.39 20.76
C PRO A 213 30.66 -25.68 22.26
N THR A 214 30.31 -24.68 23.06
CA THR A 214 30.04 -24.88 24.49
C THR A 214 28.92 -25.89 24.67
N VAL A 215 29.14 -26.91 25.50
CA VAL A 215 28.16 -27.96 25.75
C VAL A 215 26.92 -27.37 26.40
N VAL A 216 25.75 -27.64 25.80
CA VAL A 216 24.43 -27.32 26.35
C VAL A 216 23.71 -28.64 26.62
N VAL A 217 23.15 -28.79 27.82
CA VAL A 217 22.35 -29.98 28.17
C VAL A 217 21.18 -30.13 27.21
N GLY A 218 21.02 -31.31 26.62
CA GLY A 218 20.03 -31.59 25.57
C GLY A 218 20.38 -30.98 24.20
N GLY A 219 21.54 -30.34 24.08
CA GLY A 219 22.02 -29.76 22.83
C GLY A 219 22.43 -30.83 21.82
N LEU A 220 22.36 -30.47 20.55
CA LEU A 220 22.77 -31.29 19.41
C LEU A 220 23.72 -30.46 18.54
N TYR A 221 24.88 -30.99 18.18
CA TYR A 221 25.76 -30.36 17.20
C TYR A 221 26.47 -31.39 16.33
N VAL A 222 26.94 -30.94 15.17
CA VAL A 222 27.74 -31.73 14.25
C VAL A 222 29.14 -31.17 14.20
N ASP A 223 30.15 -32.02 14.37
CA ASP A 223 31.56 -31.69 14.18
C ASP A 223 32.27 -32.89 13.55
N SER A 224 33.13 -32.61 12.56
CA SER A 224 33.99 -33.61 11.93
C SER A 224 33.25 -34.87 11.45
N GLY A 225 32.02 -34.70 10.93
CA GLY A 225 31.17 -35.78 10.44
C GLY A 225 30.44 -36.60 11.52
N ASN A 226 30.61 -36.26 12.79
CA ASN A 226 29.93 -36.91 13.91
C ASN A 226 28.81 -36.02 14.46
N VAL A 227 27.79 -36.67 15.00
CA VAL A 227 26.68 -36.03 15.70
C VAL A 227 26.89 -36.20 17.21
N TYR A 228 26.91 -35.09 17.94
CA TYR A 228 27.14 -35.05 19.38
C TYR A 228 25.89 -34.61 20.11
N PHE A 229 25.58 -35.29 21.22
CA PHE A 229 24.48 -34.96 22.11
C PHE A 229 25.05 -34.47 23.45
N GLY A 230 24.57 -33.33 23.93
CA GLY A 230 24.86 -32.84 25.26
C GLY A 230 24.10 -33.64 26.30
N ILE A 231 24.78 -34.54 26.98
CA ILE A 231 24.23 -35.33 28.10
C ILE A 231 24.62 -34.69 29.45
N THR A 232 23.76 -34.84 30.46
CA THR A 232 24.05 -34.51 31.87
C THR A 232 24.86 -35.61 32.55
#